data_AF-A0A150L0I2-F1
#
_entry.id   AF-A0A150L0I2-F1
#
_cell.length_a   1.000
_cell.length_b   1.000
_cell.length_c   1.000
_cell.angle_alpha   90.00
_cell.angle_beta   90.00
_cell.angle_gamma   90.00
#
_symmetry.space_group_name_H-M   'P 1'
#
loop_
_entity.id
_entity.type
_entity.pdbx_description
1 polymer ?
#
loop_
_entity_poly.entity_id
_entity_poly.type
_entity_poly.pdbx_seq_one_letter_code
_entity_poly.pdbx_strand_id
1 'polypeptide(L)'
;MAIINDELFGKLEYKNNFWRGKTTIRMFDLEREILLSVDAHENADFSNVQREAFINFNQEMNNIIHEAEKQVYDYYIENYEEYREMLGNESEADKFAPKIDSISDLKGIVKPVELIVRRVRKNGKRRLGLLCDVSWDIDNGMGIKIEDEMVEEVGYQDIVL
;
A
#
# COMPACT_ATOMS: atom_id res chain seq x y z
N MET A 1 -13.39 -11.78 -19.88
CA MET A 1 -13.12 -11.17 -18.58
C MET A 1 -13.96 -11.91 -17.55
N ALA A 2 -13.31 -12.67 -16.67
CA ALA A 2 -13.98 -13.43 -15.64
C ALA A 2 -14.37 -12.52 -14.47
N ILE A 3 -15.56 -12.73 -13.90
CA ILE A 3 -16.07 -12.02 -12.73
C ILE A 3 -16.55 -13.07 -11.74
N ILE A 4 -16.19 -12.91 -10.47
CA ILE A 4 -16.63 -13.78 -9.38
C ILE A 4 -17.13 -12.94 -8.20
N ASN A 5 -17.85 -13.59 -7.30
CA ASN A 5 -18.15 -13.06 -5.98
C ASN A 5 -17.56 -14.01 -4.95
N ASP A 6 -16.38 -13.68 -4.44
CA ASP A 6 -15.69 -14.45 -3.40
C ASP A 6 -16.25 -14.07 -2.03
N GLU A 7 -16.43 -15.06 -1.14
CA GLU A 7 -17.00 -14.83 0.19
C GLU A 7 -16.15 -13.90 1.06
N LEU A 8 -14.83 -13.88 0.85
CA LEU A 8 -13.89 -13.06 1.63
C LEU A 8 -13.53 -11.76 0.89
N PHE A 9 -13.17 -11.87 -0.39
CA PHE A 9 -12.67 -10.74 -1.17
C PHE A 9 -13.78 -9.94 -1.88
N GLY A 10 -15.03 -10.41 -1.81
CA GLY A 10 -16.19 -9.78 -2.44
C GLY A 10 -16.19 -9.93 -3.95
N LYS A 11 -16.77 -8.94 -4.64
CA LYS A 11 -16.86 -8.94 -6.10
C LYS A 11 -15.50 -8.63 -6.73
N LEU A 12 -14.99 -9.58 -7.51
CA LEU A 12 -13.70 -9.46 -8.21
C LEU A 12 -13.86 -9.59 -9.72
N GLU A 13 -13.05 -8.87 -10.48
CA GLU A 13 -12.88 -8.96 -11.92
C GLU A 13 -11.43 -9.32 -12.27
N TYR A 14 -11.22 -10.32 -13.11
CA TYR A 14 -9.88 -10.67 -13.56
C TYR A 14 -9.37 -9.68 -14.62
N LYS A 15 -8.32 -8.92 -14.28
CA LYS A 15 -7.72 -7.88 -15.12
C LYS A 15 -6.24 -7.69 -14.82
N ASN A 16 -5.41 -7.57 -15.85
CA ASN A 16 -3.96 -7.35 -15.76
C ASN A 16 -3.23 -8.38 -14.88
N ASN A 17 -3.61 -9.66 -14.98
CA ASN A 17 -3.08 -10.78 -14.17
C ASN A 17 -3.38 -10.73 -12.67
N PHE A 18 -4.37 -9.94 -12.26
CA PHE A 18 -4.89 -9.91 -10.89
C PHE A 18 -6.40 -10.06 -10.88
N TRP A 19 -6.94 -10.56 -9.79
CA TRP A 19 -8.35 -10.39 -9.46
C TRP A 19 -8.54 -9.07 -8.72
N ARG A 20 -9.27 -8.15 -9.36
CA ARG A 20 -9.43 -6.77 -8.91
C ARG A 20 -10.80 -6.53 -8.30
N GLY A 21 -10.81 -5.99 -7.09
CA GLY A 21 -11.99 -5.60 -6.34
C GLY A 21 -11.77 -4.28 -5.63
N LYS A 22 -12.46 -4.09 -4.51
CA LYS A 22 -12.29 -2.92 -3.66
C LYS A 22 -12.22 -3.32 -2.21
N THR A 23 -11.46 -2.58 -1.43
CA THR A 23 -11.41 -2.70 0.01
C THR A 23 -11.31 -1.32 0.63
N THR A 24 -11.65 -1.20 1.90
CA THR A 24 -11.50 0.05 2.64
C THR A 24 -10.32 -0.07 3.58
N ILE A 25 -9.48 0.96 3.66
CA ILE A 25 -8.47 1.08 4.70
C ILE A 25 -8.57 2.44 5.39
N ARG A 26 -8.12 2.52 6.64
CA ARG A 26 -8.00 3.78 7.38
C ARG A 26 -6.53 4.09 7.62
N MET A 27 -6.02 5.15 7.00
CA MET A 27 -4.64 5.62 7.09
C MET A 27 -4.61 7.15 7.26
N PHE A 28 -3.75 7.64 8.16
CA PHE A 28 -3.66 9.01 8.64
C PHE A 28 -5.01 9.57 9.11
N ASP A 29 -5.75 8.75 9.87
CA ASP A 29 -7.14 9.01 10.30
C ASP A 29 -8.16 9.22 9.17
N LEU A 30 -7.81 8.88 7.93
CA LEU A 30 -8.70 8.98 6.78
C LEU A 30 -9.09 7.59 6.29
N GLU A 31 -10.39 7.31 6.30
CA GLU A 31 -10.95 6.12 5.67
C GLU A 31 -11.04 6.33 4.15
N ARG A 32 -10.53 5.36 3.37
CA ARG A 32 -10.52 5.41 1.91
C ARG A 32 -10.86 4.04 1.33
N GLU A 33 -11.77 4.04 0.36
CA GLU A 33 -11.96 2.91 -0.55
C GLU A 33 -10.82 2.90 -1.56
N ILE A 34 -10.09 1.79 -1.63
CA ILE A 34 -8.93 1.57 -2.49
C ILE A 34 -9.11 0.32 -3.35
N LEU A 35 -8.26 0.16 -4.36
CA LEU A 35 -8.22 -1.04 -5.19
C LEU A 35 -7.75 -2.23 -4.34
N LEU A 36 -8.42 -3.37 -4.47
CA LEU A 36 -7.93 -4.66 -3.97
C LEU A 36 -7.44 -5.48 -5.15
N SER A 37 -6.21 -5.99 -5.10
CA SER A 37 -5.66 -6.88 -6.12
C SER A 37 -5.18 -8.19 -5.51
N VAL A 38 -5.81 -9.29 -5.87
CA VAL A 38 -5.43 -10.64 -5.40
C VAL A 38 -4.70 -11.37 -6.51
N ASP A 39 -3.46 -11.75 -6.26
CA ASP A 39 -2.60 -12.47 -7.22
C ASP A 39 -3.04 -13.94 -7.31
N ALA A 40 -3.73 -14.29 -8.40
CA ALA A 40 -4.10 -15.67 -8.73
C ALA A 40 -4.28 -15.79 -10.25
N HIS A 41 -4.37 -17.01 -10.76
CA HIS A 41 -4.70 -17.23 -12.15
C HIS A 41 -6.19 -16.96 -12.42
N GLU A 42 -6.61 -16.91 -13.69
CA GLU A 42 -8.00 -16.65 -14.10
C GLU A 42 -9.01 -17.71 -13.57
N ASN A 43 -8.54 -18.84 -13.02
CA ASN A 43 -9.36 -19.83 -12.32
C ASN A 43 -9.63 -19.49 -10.84
N ALA A 44 -9.17 -18.34 -10.34
CA ALA A 44 -9.35 -17.88 -8.97
C ALA A 44 -8.81 -18.85 -7.89
N ASP A 45 -7.63 -19.43 -8.13
CA ASP A 45 -6.97 -20.39 -7.25
C ASP A 45 -6.31 -19.73 -6.01
N PHE A 46 -7.06 -18.91 -5.28
CA PHE A 46 -6.58 -18.24 -4.06
C PHE A 46 -6.18 -19.26 -3.00
N SER A 47 -4.94 -19.18 -2.53
CA SER A 47 -4.44 -20.05 -1.47
C SER A 47 -5.00 -19.68 -0.09
N ASN A 48 -4.98 -20.63 0.85
CA ASN A 48 -5.35 -20.36 2.25
C ASN A 48 -4.48 -19.27 2.88
N VAL A 49 -3.18 -19.26 2.60
CA VAL A 49 -2.25 -18.24 3.12
C VAL A 49 -2.63 -16.83 2.62
N GLN A 50 -3.13 -16.68 1.39
CA GLN A 50 -3.64 -15.39 0.90
C GLN A 50 -4.92 -14.96 1.62
N ARG A 51 -5.82 -15.91 1.88
CA ARG A 51 -7.05 -15.67 2.65
C ARG A 51 -6.69 -15.24 4.08
N GLU A 52 -5.79 -15.96 4.74
CA GLU A 52 -5.28 -15.64 6.07
C GLU A 52 -4.60 -14.28 6.10
N ALA A 53 -3.76 -13.94 5.11
CA ALA A 53 -3.11 -12.64 5.02
C ALA A 53 -4.13 -11.50 5.04
N PHE A 54 -5.19 -11.61 4.24
CA PHE A 54 -6.23 -10.59 4.18
C PHE A 54 -7.13 -10.57 5.43
N ILE A 55 -7.47 -11.74 5.99
CA ILE A 55 -8.24 -11.84 7.24
C ILE A 55 -7.47 -11.16 8.39
N ASN A 56 -6.21 -11.53 8.57
CA ASN A 56 -5.38 -11.01 9.65
C ASN A 56 -5.09 -9.53 9.46
N PHE A 57 -4.84 -9.08 8.23
CA PHE A 57 -4.71 -7.64 7.96
C PHE A 57 -5.96 -6.86 8.36
N ASN A 58 -7.15 -7.36 8.06
CA ASN A 58 -8.38 -6.68 8.48
C ASN A 58 -8.58 -6.69 10.01
N GLN A 59 -8.16 -7.75 10.70
CA GLN A 59 -8.23 -7.85 12.16
C GLN A 59 -7.24 -6.91 12.86
N GLU A 60 -6.03 -6.80 12.32
CA GLU A 60 -4.91 -6.03 12.88
C GLU A 60 -4.71 -4.68 12.17
N MET A 61 -5.65 -4.25 11.32
CA MET A 61 -5.47 -3.12 10.39
C MET A 61 -4.96 -1.88 11.09
N ASN A 62 -5.55 -1.53 12.23
CA ASN A 62 -5.15 -0.33 12.99
C ASN A 62 -3.69 -0.42 13.46
N ASN A 63 -3.22 -1.59 13.89
CA ASN A 63 -1.85 -1.79 14.38
C ASN A 63 -0.86 -1.75 13.21
N ILE A 64 -1.17 -2.46 12.12
CA ILE A 64 -0.33 -2.54 10.93
C ILE A 64 -0.20 -1.16 10.28
N ILE A 65 -1.33 -0.46 10.10
CA ILE A 65 -1.34 0.86 9.48
C ILE A 65 -0.66 1.89 10.39
N HIS A 66 -0.86 1.85 11.71
CA HIS A 66 -0.14 2.75 12.63
C HIS A 66 1.38 2.58 12.54
N GLU A 67 1.87 1.34 12.39
CA GLU A 67 3.29 1.09 12.17
C GLU A 67 3.75 1.57 10.78
N ALA A 68 2.94 1.34 9.75
CA ALA A 68 3.22 1.82 8.40
C ALA A 68 3.32 3.35 8.35
N GLU A 69 2.42 4.07 9.03
CA GLU A 69 2.42 5.53 9.09
C GLU A 69 3.71 6.09 9.72
N LYS A 70 4.24 5.44 10.77
CA LYS A 70 5.53 5.82 11.35
C LYS A 70 6.67 5.59 10.38
N GLN A 71 6.74 4.41 9.76
CA GLN A 71 7.83 4.09 8.84
C GLN A 71 7.79 4.96 7.58
N VAL A 72 6.60 5.34 7.10
CA VAL A 72 6.44 6.33 6.02
C VAL A 72 6.92 7.70 6.44
N TYR A 73 6.65 8.11 7.68
CA TYR A 73 7.16 9.37 8.23
C TYR A 73 8.68 9.38 8.31
N ASP A 74 9.27 8.32 8.87
CA ASP A 74 10.72 8.17 8.97
C ASP A 74 11.35 8.18 7.56
N TYR A 75 10.80 7.40 6.62
CA TYR A 75 11.24 7.38 5.22
C TYR A 75 11.16 8.77 4.57
N TYR A 76 10.08 9.51 4.80
CA TYR A 76 9.94 10.87 4.25
C TYR A 76 11.00 11.82 4.84
N ILE A 77 11.14 11.86 6.17
CA ILE A 77 12.08 12.78 6.84
C ILE A 77 13.54 12.46 6.52
N GLU A 78 13.89 11.20 6.27
CA GLU A 78 15.24 10.83 5.85
C GLU A 78 15.59 11.34 4.45
N ASN A 79 14.59 11.48 3.56
CA ASN A 79 14.80 11.80 2.14
C ASN A 79 14.29 13.19 1.73
N TYR A 80 13.56 13.91 2.60
CA TYR A 80 12.85 15.13 2.17
C TYR A 80 13.76 16.25 1.66
N GLU A 81 14.98 16.39 2.20
CA GLU A 81 15.92 17.42 1.73
C GLU A 81 16.35 17.15 0.29
N GLU A 82 16.67 15.90 -0.04
CA GLU A 82 17.02 15.48 -1.41
C GLU A 82 15.86 15.72 -2.37
N TYR A 83 14.63 15.36 -1.99
CA TYR A 83 13.44 15.63 -2.81
C TYR A 83 13.25 17.13 -3.08
N ARG A 84 13.49 17.98 -2.07
CA ARG A 84 13.39 19.44 -2.22
C ARG A 84 14.50 20.00 -3.12
N GLU A 85 15.73 19.49 -3.01
CA GLU A 85 16.85 19.88 -3.88
C GLU A 85 16.59 19.51 -5.34
N MET A 86 16.05 18.32 -5.61
CA MET A 86 15.73 17.86 -6.97
C MET A 86 14.69 18.73 -7.68
N LEU A 87 13.76 19.34 -6.94
CA LEU A 87 12.72 20.23 -7.49
C LEU A 87 13.26 21.61 -7.91
N GLY A 88 14.46 21.99 -7.47
CA GLY A 88 15.21 23.14 -7.99
C GLY A 88 14.62 24.54 -7.69
N ASN A 89 13.42 24.66 -7.12
CA ASN A 89 12.88 25.91 -6.60
C ASN A 89 11.99 25.69 -5.36
N GLU A 90 11.99 26.69 -4.48
CA GLU A 90 11.34 26.63 -3.17
C GLU A 90 9.80 26.49 -3.26
N SER A 91 9.16 27.14 -4.23
CA SER A 91 7.69 27.09 -4.35
C SER A 91 7.20 25.70 -4.79
N GLU A 92 7.92 24.99 -5.65
CA GLU A 92 7.59 23.62 -6.02
C GLU A 92 7.97 22.65 -4.90
N ALA A 93 9.12 22.87 -4.25
CA ALA A 93 9.52 22.12 -3.07
C ALA A 93 8.45 22.17 -1.97
N ASP A 94 7.92 23.34 -1.64
CA ASP A 94 6.86 23.50 -0.63
C ASP A 94 5.52 22.86 -1.03
N LYS A 95 5.28 22.68 -2.33
CA LYS A 95 4.06 22.06 -2.83
C LYS A 95 4.15 20.53 -2.85
N PHE A 96 5.28 19.97 -3.26
CA PHE A 96 5.43 18.54 -3.52
C PHE A 96 6.19 17.80 -2.42
N ALA A 97 7.12 18.47 -1.74
CA ALA A 97 7.87 17.96 -0.60
C ALA A 97 7.84 18.99 0.56
N PRO A 98 6.64 19.31 1.10
CA PRO A 98 6.49 20.28 2.17
C PRO A 98 7.26 19.86 3.42
N LYS A 99 7.76 20.84 4.17
CA LYS A 99 8.25 20.57 5.52
C LYS A 99 7.06 20.17 6.40
N ILE A 100 7.18 19.05 7.11
CA ILE A 100 6.15 18.52 7.99
C ILE A 100 6.70 18.36 9.41
N ASP A 101 5.84 18.52 10.41
CA ASP A 101 6.23 18.46 11.83
C ASP A 101 5.65 17.23 12.53
N SER A 102 4.74 16.49 11.87
CA SER A 102 4.06 15.33 12.45
C SER A 102 3.65 14.29 11.39
N ILE A 103 3.44 13.05 11.84
CA ILE A 103 2.85 11.97 11.03
C ILE A 103 1.50 12.41 10.42
N SER A 104 0.72 13.22 11.15
CA SER A 104 -0.62 13.65 10.69
C SER A 104 -0.60 14.56 9.47
N ASP A 105 0.55 15.19 9.17
CA ASP A 105 0.73 16.05 8.00
C ASP A 105 0.86 15.22 6.71
N LEU A 106 1.30 13.95 6.82
CA LEU A 106 1.43 13.04 5.68
C LEU A 106 0.09 12.79 4.96
N LYS A 107 -1.05 12.96 5.63
CA LYS A 107 -2.38 12.81 5.02
C LYS A 107 -2.60 13.68 3.76
N GLY A 108 -1.85 14.79 3.66
CA GLY A 108 -1.91 15.70 2.52
C GLY A 108 -1.08 15.24 1.32
N ILE A 109 -0.05 14.42 1.56
CA ILE A 109 0.99 14.10 0.58
C ILE A 109 1.16 12.60 0.32
N VAL A 110 0.55 11.74 1.13
CA VAL A 110 0.52 10.27 0.95
C VAL A 110 -0.93 9.81 0.86
N LYS A 111 -1.24 9.03 -0.19
CA LYS A 111 -2.59 8.51 -0.41
C LYS A 111 -2.51 7.03 -0.73
N PRO A 112 -3.08 6.14 0.08
CA PRO A 112 -3.18 4.73 -0.28
C PRO A 112 -4.09 4.55 -1.50
N VAL A 113 -3.68 3.69 -2.43
CA VAL A 113 -4.37 3.48 -3.71
C VAL A 113 -4.70 2.02 -4.00
N GLU A 114 -3.87 1.08 -3.55
CA GLU A 114 -4.06 -0.33 -3.86
C GLU A 114 -3.47 -1.23 -2.76
N LEU A 115 -4.26 -2.21 -2.30
CA LEU A 115 -3.80 -3.30 -1.45
C LEU A 115 -3.65 -4.56 -2.31
N ILE A 116 -2.44 -5.11 -2.35
CA ILE A 116 -2.10 -6.29 -3.13
C ILE A 116 -1.93 -7.49 -2.19
N VAL A 117 -2.76 -8.52 -2.39
CA VAL A 117 -2.62 -9.82 -1.72
C VAL A 117 -1.75 -10.72 -2.58
N ARG A 118 -0.48 -10.86 -2.21
CA ARG A 118 0.54 -11.54 -3.03
C ARG A 118 0.42 -13.05 -2.98
N ARG A 119 0.80 -13.70 -4.07
CA ARG A 119 0.95 -15.16 -4.10
C ARG A 119 2.04 -15.62 -3.14
N VAL A 120 1.80 -16.77 -2.53
CA VAL A 120 2.70 -17.43 -1.58
C VAL A 120 3.98 -17.88 -2.29
N ARG A 121 5.12 -17.54 -1.70
CA ARG A 121 6.44 -18.03 -2.13
C ARG A 121 6.84 -19.25 -1.30
N LYS A 122 8.02 -19.83 -1.60
CA LYS A 122 8.54 -21.02 -0.90
C LYS A 122 8.66 -20.85 0.62
N ASN A 123 8.78 -19.62 1.13
CA ASN A 123 8.87 -19.33 2.56
C ASN A 123 7.52 -19.38 3.29
N GLY A 124 6.40 -19.51 2.57
CA GLY A 124 5.07 -19.65 3.17
C GLY A 124 4.52 -18.40 3.84
N LYS A 125 5.23 -17.26 3.80
CA LYS A 125 4.83 -16.03 4.48
C LYS A 125 3.52 -15.46 3.91
N ARG A 126 2.70 -14.88 4.79
CA ARG A 126 1.55 -14.04 4.41
C ARG A 126 2.07 -12.70 3.92
N ARG A 127 1.92 -12.39 2.63
CA ARG A 127 2.55 -11.23 2.00
C ARG A 127 1.49 -10.28 1.45
N LEU A 128 1.55 -9.04 1.90
CA LEU A 128 0.74 -7.94 1.39
C LEU A 128 1.63 -6.80 0.92
N GLY A 129 1.14 -6.06 -0.06
CA GLY A 129 1.72 -4.79 -0.49
C GLY A 129 0.68 -3.71 -0.42
N LEU A 130 0.97 -2.60 0.25
CA LEU A 130 0.15 -1.40 0.17
C LEU A 130 0.87 -0.38 -0.70
N LEU A 131 0.23 0.01 -1.79
CA LEU A 131 0.70 1.06 -2.70
C LEU A 131 0.10 2.40 -2.30
N CYS A 132 0.92 3.44 -2.35
CA CYS A 132 0.54 4.81 -2.11
C CYS A 132 1.01 5.73 -3.23
N ASP A 133 0.14 6.64 -3.66
CA ASP A 133 0.56 7.82 -4.40
C ASP A 133 1.21 8.80 -3.42
N VAL A 134 2.33 9.40 -3.83
CA VAL A 134 3.05 10.41 -3.05
C VAL A 134 3.27 11.68 -3.86
N SER A 135 3.28 12.84 -3.21
CA SER A 135 3.43 14.11 -3.92
C SER A 135 4.87 14.42 -4.36
N TRP A 136 5.86 13.87 -3.68
CA TRP A 136 7.28 14.13 -3.95
C TRP A 136 7.85 13.25 -5.07
N ASP A 137 7.18 12.14 -5.42
CA ASP A 137 7.54 11.26 -6.54
C ASP A 137 6.27 10.75 -7.23
N ILE A 138 5.79 11.54 -8.18
CA ILE A 138 4.51 11.31 -8.88
C ILE A 138 4.61 10.14 -9.87
N ASP A 139 5.81 9.85 -10.38
CA ASP A 139 6.02 8.84 -11.42
C ASP A 139 6.16 7.44 -10.82
N ASN A 140 6.79 7.31 -9.65
CA ASN A 140 7.10 6.00 -9.07
C ASN A 140 6.20 5.61 -7.89
N GLY A 141 5.59 6.54 -7.17
CA GLY A 141 4.80 6.21 -5.98
C GLY A 141 5.62 5.51 -4.88
N MET A 142 4.93 4.98 -3.88
CA MET A 142 5.54 4.33 -2.71
C MET A 142 4.90 2.97 -2.44
N GLY A 143 5.72 2.01 -2.03
CA GLY A 143 5.32 0.69 -1.59
C GLY A 143 5.55 0.51 -0.09
N ILE A 144 4.63 -0.19 0.56
CA ILE A 144 4.73 -0.62 1.96
C ILE A 144 4.57 -2.14 1.98
N LYS A 145 5.66 -2.83 2.29
CA LYS A 145 5.73 -4.29 2.30
C LYS A 145 5.36 -4.82 3.67
N ILE A 146 4.36 -5.68 3.70
CA ILE A 146 3.86 -6.29 4.94
C ILE A 146 4.03 -7.81 4.83
N GLU A 147 4.72 -8.41 5.79
CA GLU A 147 4.86 -9.86 5.89
C GLU A 147 4.48 -10.35 7.29
N ASP A 148 3.60 -11.35 7.37
CA ASP A 148 3.11 -11.91 8.64
C ASP A 148 2.64 -10.80 9.62
N GLU A 149 1.85 -9.87 9.07
CA GLU A 149 1.26 -8.72 9.79
C GLU A 149 2.27 -7.70 10.33
N MET A 150 3.54 -7.77 9.92
CA MET A 150 4.58 -6.81 10.25
C MET A 150 4.96 -5.96 9.04
N VAL A 151 5.16 -4.66 9.23
CA VAL A 151 5.70 -3.77 8.20
C VAL A 151 7.21 -4.00 8.12
N GLU A 152 7.65 -4.61 7.02
CA GLU A 152 9.04 -5.02 6.82
C GLU A 152 9.87 -3.95 6.12
N GLU A 153 9.26 -3.16 5.23
CA GLU A 153 9.97 -2.22 4.36
C GLU A 153 9.02 -1.15 3.81
N VAL A 154 9.49 0.10 3.76
CA VAL A 154 8.87 1.23 3.05
C VAL A 154 9.88 1.78 2.06
N GLY A 155 9.45 2.02 0.83
CA GLY A 155 10.31 2.49 -0.24
C GLY A 155 9.55 2.71 -1.55
N TYR A 156 10.25 2.66 -2.67
CA TYR A 156 9.62 2.70 -3.99
C TYR A 156 8.61 1.55 -4.17
N GLN A 157 7.61 1.75 -5.04
CA GLN A 157 6.53 0.77 -5.22
C GLN A 157 6.99 -0.63 -5.66
N ASP A 158 8.16 -0.75 -6.29
CA ASP A 158 8.70 -1.99 -6.82
C ASP A 158 8.97 -3.04 -5.73
N ILE A 159 9.19 -2.64 -4.47
CA ILE A 159 9.39 -3.56 -3.36
C ILE A 159 8.17 -4.48 -3.12
N VAL A 160 6.97 -4.08 -3.59
CA VAL A 160 5.73 -4.84 -3.44
C VAL A 160 5.14 -5.36 -4.76
N LEU A 161 5.75 -5.06 -5.91
CA LEU A 161 5.31 -5.49 -7.25
C LEU A 161 5.94 -6.82 -7.71
#